data_AF-B0W0H9-F1
#
_entry.id   AF-B0W0H9-F1
#
_cell.length_a   1.000
_cell.length_b   1.000
_cell.length_c   1.000
_cell.angle_alpha   90.00
_cell.angle_beta   90.00
_cell.angle_gamma   90.00
#
_symmetry.space_group_name_H-M   'P 1'
#
loop_
_entity.id
_entity.type
_entity.pdbx_description
1 polymer ?
#
loop_
_entity_poly.entity_id
_entity_poly.type
_entity_poly.pdbx_seq_one_letter_code
_entity_poly.pdbx_strand_id
1 'polypeptide(L)'
;MKHFFKLPDPMAVMPFTLRCLSFFGLRGRHPWHFRVGMFLVLGLITVPKVVFGYRSRIDLIIRGVSELLFDALIDSRVIIFAFKRTEFERLITILRREFNKVNTLNSNSPLIKIVETSNRKIDKYCKRYVLYVMLAVSLFFWPPVAQSVTIWYHHQHDSNGTNLELVTIMEQEFYWLDIRGNTIHYIIYIVFALPSHHYSAAFFTLSGLIMYSSIKSITTLFEVVSTRLATLHEFSNDELHQELAELVKMHIDSLSCHWIQMPVDVRRKLAFMMRMAQKRKGLTAANFYFVDVQQFANIAQRSYSIFIVLKDVI
;
A
#
# COMPACT_ATOMS: atom_id res chain seq x y z
N MET A 1 -13.46 12.41 16.98
CA MET A 1 -13.31 11.27 16.05
C MET A 1 -14.49 11.01 15.10
N LYS A 2 -15.76 11.30 15.41
CA LYS A 2 -16.91 10.97 14.53
C LYS A 2 -16.94 11.69 13.16
N HIS A 3 -16.33 12.86 13.03
CA HIS A 3 -16.29 13.62 11.76
C HIS A 3 -15.26 13.11 10.73
N PHE A 4 -14.22 12.38 11.13
CA PHE A 4 -13.20 11.84 10.21
C PHE A 4 -13.72 10.64 9.39
N PHE A 5 -14.85 10.03 9.81
CA PHE A 5 -15.37 8.79 9.27
C PHE A 5 -16.57 8.92 8.33
N LYS A 6 -17.17 10.10 8.18
CA LYS A 6 -18.32 10.25 7.27
C LYS A 6 -17.82 10.34 5.83
N LEU A 7 -18.18 9.38 4.97
CA LEU A 7 -17.99 9.55 3.52
C LEU A 7 -18.81 10.77 3.09
N PRO A 8 -18.21 11.73 2.35
CA PRO A 8 -18.96 12.85 1.80
C PRO A 8 -20.00 12.40 0.78
N ASP A 9 -19.67 11.37 0.00
CA ASP A 9 -20.53 10.76 -1.02
C ASP A 9 -20.33 9.24 -1.00
N PRO A 10 -21.39 8.44 -0.73
CA PRO A 10 -21.30 6.98 -0.69
C PRO A 10 -21.08 6.34 -2.07
N MET A 11 -21.34 7.06 -3.17
CA MET A 11 -21.12 6.60 -4.54
C MET A 11 -19.76 6.99 -5.11
N ALA A 12 -19.02 7.85 -4.41
CA ALA A 12 -17.70 8.26 -4.86
C ALA A 12 -16.74 7.06 -4.95
N VAL A 13 -16.04 6.96 -6.08
CA VAL A 13 -15.00 5.95 -6.30
C VAL A 13 -13.77 6.28 -5.45
N MET A 14 -13.42 5.39 -4.53
CA MET A 14 -12.19 5.44 -3.70
C MET A 14 -11.92 6.80 -3.01
N PRO A 15 -12.89 7.40 -2.29
CA PRO A 15 -12.83 8.81 -1.89
C PRO A 15 -11.62 9.14 -1.01
N PHE A 16 -11.30 8.25 -0.07
CA PHE A 16 -10.16 8.44 0.83
C PHE A 16 -8.81 8.29 0.12
N THR A 17 -8.65 7.25 -0.71
CA THR A 17 -7.42 7.00 -1.48
C THR A 17 -7.11 8.18 -2.42
N LEU A 18 -8.13 8.70 -3.12
CA LEU A 18 -7.96 9.86 -3.98
C LEU A 18 -7.61 11.14 -3.20
N ARG A 19 -8.15 11.30 -2.00
CA ARG A 19 -7.80 12.41 -1.10
C ARG A 19 -6.35 12.32 -0.64
N CYS A 20 -5.88 11.14 -0.26
CA CYS A 20 -4.47 10.90 0.09
C CYS A 20 -3.54 11.18 -1.10
N LEU A 21 -3.87 10.69 -2.29
CA LEU A 21 -3.13 10.97 -3.53
C LEU A 21 -3.01 12.47 -3.80
N SER A 22 -4.10 13.23 -3.59
CA SER A 22 -4.12 14.68 -3.78
C SER A 22 -3.23 15.39 -2.75
N PHE A 23 -3.33 14.97 -1.49
CA PHE A 23 -2.52 15.53 -0.39
C PHE A 23 -1.01 15.34 -0.63
N PHE A 24 -0.59 14.16 -1.08
CA PHE A 24 0.82 13.88 -1.38
C PHE A 24 1.28 14.42 -2.74
N GLY A 25 0.46 15.20 -3.46
CA GLY A 25 0.84 15.81 -4.74
C GLY A 25 0.91 14.84 -5.93
N LEU A 26 0.44 13.60 -5.75
CA LEU A 26 0.34 12.59 -6.80
C LEU A 26 -0.97 12.69 -7.60
N ARG A 27 -1.89 13.57 -7.19
CA ARG A 27 -3.11 13.95 -7.90
C ARG A 27 -3.32 15.47 -7.77
N GLY A 28 -3.80 16.14 -8.82
CA GLY A 28 -3.95 17.61 -8.87
C GLY A 28 -2.81 18.36 -9.57
N ARG A 29 -2.81 19.70 -9.43
CA ARG A 29 -1.99 20.66 -10.20
C ARG A 29 -0.58 20.88 -9.63
N HIS A 30 -0.37 20.68 -8.34
CA HIS A 30 0.89 21.00 -7.66
C HIS A 30 1.60 19.75 -7.12
N PRO A 31 2.65 19.24 -7.80
CA PRO A 31 3.41 18.07 -7.36
C PRO A 31 4.44 18.39 -6.27
N TRP A 32 4.29 19.51 -5.55
CA TRP A 32 5.29 20.01 -4.61
C TRP A 32 5.54 19.02 -3.46
N HIS A 33 4.47 18.55 -2.81
CA HIS A 33 4.58 17.59 -1.70
C HIS A 33 5.26 16.29 -2.12
N PHE A 34 5.01 15.81 -3.34
CA PHE A 34 5.67 14.64 -3.90
C PHE A 34 7.17 14.89 -4.09
N ARG A 35 7.55 16.01 -4.72
CA ARG A 35 8.96 16.37 -4.97
C ARG A 35 9.74 16.57 -3.67
N VAL A 36 9.16 17.27 -2.70
CA VAL A 36 9.78 17.49 -1.38
C VAL A 36 9.92 16.17 -0.63
N GLY A 37 8.86 15.33 -0.60
CA GLY A 37 8.92 14.03 0.05
C GLY A 37 9.99 13.12 -0.57
N MET A 38 10.05 13.03 -1.90
CA MET A 38 11.08 12.26 -2.60
C MET A 38 12.48 12.81 -2.35
N PHE A 39 12.66 14.13 -2.35
CA PHE A 39 13.95 14.74 -2.04
C PHE A 39 14.41 14.42 -0.61
N LEU A 40 13.50 14.48 0.36
CA LEU A 40 13.79 14.14 1.76
C LEU A 40 14.17 12.67 1.92
N VAL A 41 13.41 11.74 1.33
CA VAL A 41 13.69 10.29 1.41
C VAL A 41 15.01 9.97 0.73
N LEU A 42 15.20 10.40 -0.52
CA LEU A 42 16.44 10.11 -1.25
C LEU A 42 17.65 10.79 -0.60
N GLY A 43 17.53 12.06 -0.22
CA GLY A 43 18.64 12.83 0.34
C GLY A 43 19.03 12.42 1.76
N LEU A 44 18.08 12.00 2.60
CA LEU A 44 18.35 11.74 4.02
C LEU A 44 18.46 10.25 4.37
N ILE A 45 17.96 9.36 3.50
CA ILE A 45 18.00 7.90 3.73
C ILE A 45 18.83 7.21 2.64
N THR A 46 18.48 7.37 1.37
CA THR A 46 19.13 6.61 0.28
C THR A 46 20.58 7.04 0.03
N VAL A 47 20.82 8.35 -0.15
CA VAL A 47 22.15 8.89 -0.45
C VAL A 47 23.15 8.56 0.66
N PRO A 48 22.83 8.76 1.96
CA PRO A 48 23.80 8.47 3.00
C PRO A 48 24.22 6.98 3.03
N LYS A 49 23.26 6.08 2.82
CA LYS A 49 23.53 4.63 2.77
C LYS A 49 24.37 4.19 1.58
N VAL A 50 24.17 4.79 0.41
CA VAL A 50 24.89 4.42 -0.82
C VAL A 50 26.30 5.04 -0.86
N VAL A 51 26.44 6.29 -0.40
CA VAL A 51 27.69 7.06 -0.53
C VAL A 51 28.63 6.87 0.66
N PHE A 52 28.11 6.90 1.89
CA PHE A 52 28.93 6.82 3.11
C PHE A 52 29.01 5.41 3.68
N GLY A 53 28.15 4.50 3.21
CA GLY A 53 28.23 3.07 3.51
C GLY A 53 27.83 2.69 4.94
N TYR A 54 28.36 1.55 5.37
CA TYR A 54 28.05 0.92 6.66
C TYR A 54 29.35 0.64 7.43
N ARG A 55 29.26 0.60 8.76
CA ARG A 55 30.40 0.27 9.63
C ARG A 55 30.80 -1.20 9.49
N SER A 56 32.06 -1.53 9.80
CA SER A 56 32.73 -2.82 9.53
C SER A 56 32.17 -4.07 10.25
N ARG A 57 31.03 -3.99 10.94
CA ARG A 57 30.37 -5.15 11.57
C ARG A 57 29.41 -5.80 10.57
N ILE A 58 29.61 -7.10 10.31
CA ILE A 58 28.84 -7.86 9.29
C ILE A 58 27.33 -7.81 9.56
N ASP A 59 26.89 -7.93 10.81
CA ASP A 59 25.47 -7.88 11.16
C ASP A 59 24.81 -6.54 10.82
N LEU A 60 25.54 -5.43 10.99
CA LEU A 60 25.06 -4.09 10.68
C LEU A 60 25.01 -3.85 9.17
N ILE A 61 25.97 -4.41 8.43
CA ILE A 61 25.99 -4.37 6.97
C ILE A 61 24.77 -5.11 6.40
N ILE A 62 24.49 -6.32 6.86
CA ILE A 62 23.35 -7.12 6.37
C ILE A 62 22.02 -6.40 6.64
N ARG A 63 21.87 -5.85 7.85
CA ARG A 63 20.68 -5.06 8.22
C ARG A 63 20.55 -3.82 7.34
N GLY A 64 21.63 -3.04 7.21
CA GLY A 64 21.65 -1.81 6.42
C GLY A 64 21.32 -2.03 4.94
N VAL A 65 21.86 -3.08 4.33
CA VAL A 65 21.54 -3.49 2.94
C VAL A 65 20.09 -3.91 2.79
N SER A 66 19.55 -4.69 3.74
CA SER A 66 18.14 -5.11 3.73
C SER A 66 17.20 -3.92 3.80
N GLU A 67 17.52 -2.94 4.66
CA GLU A 67 16.79 -1.68 4.77
C GLU A 67 16.86 -0.86 3.47
N LEU A 68 18.05 -0.73 2.86
CA LEU A 68 18.23 -0.01 1.60
C LEU A 68 17.40 -0.64 0.46
N LEU A 69 17.38 -1.97 0.37
CA LEU A 69 16.54 -2.68 -0.60
C LEU A 69 15.05 -2.43 -0.36
N PHE A 70 14.63 -2.43 0.90
CA PHE A 70 13.24 -2.16 1.26
C PHE A 70 12.81 -0.73 0.88
N ASP A 71 13.63 0.28 1.17
CA ASP A 71 13.36 1.67 0.80
C ASP A 71 13.37 1.85 -0.73
N ALA A 72 14.34 1.27 -1.43
CA ALA A 72 14.39 1.32 -2.90
C ALA A 72 13.15 0.69 -3.55
N LEU A 73 12.59 -0.37 -2.94
CA LEU A 73 11.33 -0.96 -3.40
C LEU A 73 10.13 -0.03 -3.16
N ILE A 74 10.11 0.75 -2.07
CA ILE A 74 9.06 1.73 -1.81
C ILE A 74 9.15 2.87 -2.84
N ASP A 75 10.34 3.45 -2.98
CA ASP A 75 10.58 4.59 -3.87
C ASP A 75 10.29 4.23 -5.32
N SER A 76 10.77 3.08 -5.79
CA SER A 76 10.50 2.60 -7.16
C SER A 76 8.99 2.44 -7.42
N ARG A 77 8.21 1.92 -6.48
CA ARG A 77 6.74 1.79 -6.63
C ARG A 77 6.07 3.15 -6.80
N VAL A 78 6.44 4.14 -5.99
CA VAL A 78 5.83 5.46 -6.06
C VAL A 78 6.29 6.22 -7.31
N ILE A 79 7.55 6.08 -7.71
CA ILE A 79 8.07 6.63 -8.97
C ILE A 79 7.34 6.02 -10.18
N ILE A 80 7.22 4.70 -10.23
CA ILE A 80 6.48 3.99 -11.29
C ILE A 80 5.03 4.47 -11.31
N PHE A 81 4.39 4.60 -10.15
CA PHE A 81 3.03 5.13 -10.05
C PHE A 81 2.94 6.57 -10.57
N ALA A 82 3.91 7.43 -10.24
CA ALA A 82 3.95 8.80 -10.74
C ALA A 82 4.02 8.85 -12.28
N PHE A 83 4.81 7.97 -12.91
CA PHE A 83 4.85 7.83 -14.37
C PHE A 83 3.57 7.24 -14.97
N LYS A 84 2.91 6.31 -14.27
CA LYS A 84 1.67 5.65 -14.72
C LYS A 84 0.40 6.32 -14.21
N ARG A 85 0.51 7.52 -13.64
CA ARG A 85 -0.61 8.28 -13.08
C ARG A 85 -1.76 8.48 -14.06
N THR A 86 -1.45 8.74 -15.33
CA THR A 86 -2.48 8.94 -16.38
C THR A 86 -3.34 7.70 -16.58
N GLU A 87 -2.73 6.50 -16.59
CA GLU A 87 -3.46 5.23 -16.72
C GLU A 87 -4.35 4.98 -15.50
N PHE A 88 -3.86 5.31 -14.31
CA PHE A 88 -4.66 5.23 -13.09
C PHE A 88 -5.86 6.18 -13.13
N GLU A 89 -5.70 7.42 -13.57
CA GLU A 89 -6.83 8.36 -13.73
C GLU A 89 -7.84 7.89 -14.79
N ARG A 90 -7.37 7.21 -15.84
CA ARG A 90 -8.25 6.59 -16.84
C ARG A 90 -9.09 5.47 -16.22
N LEU A 91 -8.49 4.59 -15.40
CA LEU A 91 -9.22 3.57 -14.63
C LEU A 91 -10.28 4.21 -13.71
N ILE A 92 -9.93 5.25 -12.96
CA ILE A 92 -10.86 5.96 -12.08
C ILE A 92 -12.00 6.59 -12.87
N THR A 93 -11.73 7.12 -14.06
CA THR A 93 -12.75 7.72 -14.94
C THR A 93 -13.75 6.67 -15.42
N ILE A 94 -13.27 5.48 -15.83
CA ILE A 94 -14.13 4.35 -16.22
C ILE A 94 -15.00 3.93 -15.04
N LEU A 95 -14.40 3.67 -13.87
CA LEU A 95 -15.14 3.28 -12.66
C LEU A 95 -16.20 4.31 -12.29
N ARG A 96 -15.88 5.60 -12.36
CA ARG A 96 -16.81 6.69 -12.04
C ARG A 96 -17.98 6.73 -13.02
N ARG A 97 -17.72 6.57 -14.32
CA ARG A 97 -18.77 6.54 -15.34
C ARG A 97 -19.78 5.42 -15.04
N GLU A 98 -19.31 4.22 -14.75
CA GLU A 98 -20.19 3.09 -14.49
C GLU A 98 -20.92 3.20 -13.15
N PHE A 99 -20.27 3.70 -12.10
CA PHE A 99 -20.93 3.93 -10.81
C PHE A 99 -22.01 5.00 -10.93
N ASN A 100 -21.79 6.04 -11.75
CA ASN A 100 -22.79 7.07 -12.01
C ASN A 100 -24.03 6.51 -12.74
N LYS A 101 -23.87 5.57 -13.69
CA LYS A 101 -25.02 4.89 -14.33
C LYS A 101 -25.81 4.02 -13.37
N VAL A 102 -25.16 3.45 -12.35
CA VAL A 102 -25.86 2.73 -11.28
C VAL A 102 -26.62 3.70 -10.39
N ASN A 103 -26.06 4.89 -10.15
CA ASN A 103 -26.68 5.92 -9.33
C ASN A 103 -27.94 6.55 -9.97
N THR A 104 -28.11 6.47 -11.29
CA THR A 104 -29.34 6.92 -11.97
C THR A 104 -30.49 5.91 -11.86
N LEU A 105 -30.26 4.73 -11.29
CA LEU A 105 -31.31 3.74 -11.04
C LEU A 105 -32.13 4.12 -9.79
N ASN A 106 -33.30 3.51 -9.63
CA ASN A 106 -34.15 3.67 -8.44
C ASN A 106 -33.36 3.42 -7.15
N SER A 107 -33.50 4.29 -6.14
CA SER A 107 -32.74 4.25 -4.87
C SER A 107 -32.85 2.93 -4.10
N ASN A 108 -33.89 2.13 -4.35
CA ASN A 108 -34.08 0.81 -3.75
C ASN A 108 -33.41 -0.35 -4.52
N SER A 109 -32.68 -0.07 -5.60
CA SER A 109 -32.03 -1.09 -6.43
C SER A 109 -30.97 -1.87 -5.64
N PRO A 110 -30.90 -3.21 -5.79
CA PRO A 110 -29.86 -4.02 -5.18
C PRO A 110 -28.44 -3.61 -5.63
N LEU A 111 -28.31 -3.05 -6.84
CA LEU A 111 -27.03 -2.62 -7.42
C LEU A 111 -26.43 -1.42 -6.66
N ILE A 112 -27.27 -0.45 -6.29
CA ILE A 112 -26.89 0.71 -5.47
C ILE A 112 -26.33 0.22 -4.13
N LYS A 113 -27.04 -0.70 -3.46
CA LYS A 113 -26.62 -1.24 -2.16
C LYS A 113 -25.27 -1.97 -2.23
N ILE A 114 -25.00 -2.70 -3.32
CA ILE A 114 -23.72 -3.38 -3.56
C ILE A 114 -22.58 -2.35 -3.61
N VAL A 115 -22.74 -1.29 -4.42
CA VAL A 115 -21.73 -0.23 -4.59
C VAL A 115 -21.49 0.53 -3.30
N GLU A 116 -22.54 1.00 -2.62
CA GLU A 116 -22.42 1.74 -1.36
C GLU A 116 -21.73 0.92 -0.27
N THR A 117 -22.14 -0.35 -0.12
CA THR A 117 -21.57 -1.24 0.88
C THR A 117 -20.09 -1.48 0.61
N SER A 118 -19.70 -1.65 -0.66
CA SER A 118 -18.31 -1.82 -1.03
C SER A 118 -17.49 -0.55 -0.77
N ASN A 119 -17.95 0.62 -1.23
CA ASN A 119 -17.27 1.90 -1.03
C ASN A 119 -17.09 2.22 0.45
N ARG A 120 -18.11 1.97 1.28
CA ARG A 120 -18.02 2.15 2.73
C ARG A 120 -17.00 1.21 3.38
N LYS A 121 -16.92 -0.05 2.92
CA LYS A 121 -15.90 -1.01 3.38
C LYS A 121 -14.50 -0.57 2.97
N ILE A 122 -14.31 -0.14 1.72
CA ILE A 122 -13.02 0.37 1.20
C ILE A 122 -12.54 1.54 2.05
N ASP A 123 -13.37 2.57 2.23
CA ASP A 123 -13.01 3.78 3.00
C ASP A 123 -12.64 3.44 4.46
N LYS A 124 -13.46 2.62 5.13
CA LYS A 124 -13.20 2.23 6.52
C LYS A 124 -11.90 1.43 6.66
N TYR A 125 -11.64 0.52 5.72
CA TYR A 125 -10.42 -0.27 5.72
C TYR A 125 -9.19 0.61 5.47
N CYS A 126 -9.24 1.48 4.46
CA CYS A 126 -8.15 2.39 4.11
C CYS A 126 -7.77 3.32 5.28
N LYS A 127 -8.77 3.89 5.97
CA LYS A 127 -8.52 4.74 7.16
C LYS A 127 -7.85 3.97 8.30
N ARG A 128 -8.31 2.74 8.56
CA ARG A 128 -7.70 1.87 9.59
C ARG A 128 -6.29 1.48 9.20
N TYR A 129 -6.04 1.17 7.93
CA TYR A 129 -4.72 0.82 7.42
C TYR A 129 -3.73 1.99 7.55
N VAL A 130 -4.13 3.21 7.17
CA VAL A 130 -3.29 4.41 7.37
C VAL A 130 -2.97 4.61 8.85
N LEU A 131 -3.98 4.54 9.73
CA LEU A 131 -3.76 4.71 11.16
C LEU A 131 -2.81 3.65 11.72
N TYR A 132 -2.97 2.40 11.29
CA TYR A 132 -2.11 1.30 11.69
C TYR A 132 -0.64 1.55 11.28
N VAL A 133 -0.37 1.93 10.02
CA VAL A 133 1.00 2.17 9.56
C VAL A 133 1.62 3.38 10.25
N MET A 134 0.88 4.48 10.42
CA MET A 134 1.38 5.67 11.13
C MET A 134 1.70 5.38 12.59
N LEU A 135 0.87 4.59 13.27
CA LEU A 135 1.12 4.15 14.64
C LEU A 135 2.34 3.22 14.69
N ALA A 136 2.44 2.25 13.78
CA ALA A 136 3.58 1.35 13.71
C ALA A 136 4.90 2.11 13.54
N VAL A 137 4.98 3.05 12.60
CA VAL A 137 6.19 3.85 12.36
C VAL A 137 6.55 4.70 13.57
N SER A 138 5.55 5.28 14.25
CA SER A 138 5.78 6.01 15.50
C SER A 138 6.31 5.09 16.61
N LEU A 139 5.77 3.87 16.73
CA LEU A 139 6.24 2.87 17.69
C LEU A 139 7.65 2.35 17.40
N PHE A 140 8.09 2.32 16.14
CA PHE A 140 9.47 1.94 15.80
C PHE A 140 10.45 3.11 15.90
N PHE A 141 9.97 4.35 15.81
CA PHE A 141 10.81 5.55 15.88
C PHE A 141 11.21 5.92 17.32
N TRP A 142 10.25 5.93 18.25
CA TRP A 142 10.48 6.46 19.60
C TRP A 142 11.34 5.58 20.53
N PRO A 143 11.31 4.24 20.49
CA PRO A 143 12.13 3.42 21.39
C PRO A 143 13.64 3.62 21.23
N PRO A 144 14.23 3.66 20.01
CA PRO A 144 15.64 4.00 19.82
C PRO A 144 16.02 5.38 20.39
N VAL A 145 15.12 6.36 20.26
CA VAL A 145 15.31 7.71 20.83
C VAL A 145 15.30 7.66 22.35
N ALA A 146 14.31 6.98 22.95
CA ALA A 146 14.23 6.81 24.40
C ALA A 146 15.44 6.07 24.96
N GLN A 147 15.87 5.00 24.28
CA GLN A 147 17.08 4.26 24.65
C GLN A 147 18.33 5.15 24.59
N SER A 148 18.45 5.99 23.58
CA SER A 148 19.58 6.93 23.44
C SER A 148 19.60 8.00 24.53
N VAL A 149 18.43 8.49 24.95
CA VAL A 149 18.31 9.40 26.11
C VAL A 149 18.75 8.72 27.40
N THR A 150 18.36 7.46 27.62
CA THR A 150 18.79 6.67 28.78
C THR A 150 20.31 6.46 28.79
N ILE A 151 20.91 6.13 27.64
CA ILE A 151 22.37 5.97 27.49
C ILE A 151 23.09 7.29 27.82
N TRP A 152 22.60 8.41 27.28
CA TRP A 152 23.17 9.73 27.56
C TRP A 152 23.10 10.10 29.05
N TYR A 153 21.95 9.84 29.69
CA TYR A 153 21.77 10.11 31.12
C TYR A 153 22.73 9.28 31.98
N HIS A 154 22.89 7.98 31.68
CA HIS A 154 23.84 7.13 32.38
C HIS A 154 25.29 7.56 32.16
N HIS A 155 25.67 7.90 30.93
CA HIS A 155 27.01 8.38 30.60
C HIS A 155 27.38 9.66 31.37
N GLN A 156 26.42 10.57 31.58
CA GLN A 156 26.65 11.80 32.36
C GLN A 156 26.96 11.52 33.84
N HIS A 157 26.49 10.39 34.38
CA HIS A 157 26.68 9.99 35.77
C HIS A 157 27.85 9.00 35.95
N ASP A 158 28.40 8.47 34.86
CA ASP A 158 29.45 7.47 34.90
C ASP A 158 30.84 8.15 34.79
N SER A 159 31.68 7.96 35.80
CA SER A 159 33.03 8.55 35.85
C SER A 159 34.07 7.77 35.04
N ASN A 160 33.69 6.62 34.47
CA ASN A 160 34.63 5.67 33.85
C ASN A 160 34.95 5.91 32.37
N GLY A 161 34.58 7.05 31.79
CA GLY A 161 35.03 7.44 30.45
C GLY A 161 34.64 6.45 29.33
N THR A 162 33.52 5.74 29.48
CA THR A 162 32.99 4.87 28.43
C THR A 162 32.60 5.71 27.21
N ASN A 163 32.95 5.27 26.00
CA ASN A 163 32.59 6.00 24.79
C ASN A 163 31.06 6.02 24.61
N LEU A 164 30.49 7.20 24.40
CA LEU A 164 29.07 7.36 24.08
C LEU A 164 28.75 6.64 22.75
N GLU A 165 27.80 5.70 22.77
CA GLU A 165 27.29 5.03 21.56
C GLU A 165 25.76 5.14 21.53
N LEU A 166 25.25 6.22 20.93
CA LEU A 166 23.80 6.45 20.76
C LEU A 166 23.21 5.52 19.68
N VAL A 167 21.94 5.17 19.86
CA VAL A 167 21.23 4.21 18.99
C VAL A 167 20.51 4.97 17.87
N THR A 168 20.84 4.63 16.63
CA THR A 168 20.21 5.18 15.43
C THR A 168 19.01 4.34 15.01
N ILE A 169 18.03 4.97 14.37
CA ILE A 169 16.78 4.31 13.93
C ILE A 169 17.03 3.37 12.74
N MET A 170 17.99 3.74 11.88
CA MET A 170 18.50 2.92 10.79
C MET A 170 20.02 2.85 10.87
N GLU A 171 20.60 1.78 10.34
CA GLU A 171 22.05 1.65 10.21
C GLU A 171 22.53 2.47 9.00
N GLN A 172 23.08 3.67 9.26
CA GLN A 172 23.71 4.51 8.25
C GLN A 172 24.69 5.50 8.87
N GLU A 173 25.73 5.86 8.13
CA GLU A 173 26.54 7.05 8.38
C GLU A 173 25.84 8.28 7.79
N PHE A 174 25.96 9.46 8.40
CA PHE A 174 25.19 10.65 8.00
C PHE A 174 26.08 11.87 7.73
N TYR A 175 26.43 12.12 6.47
CA TYR A 175 27.14 13.33 6.02
C TYR A 175 28.37 13.71 6.89
N TRP A 176 29.16 12.71 7.30
CA TRP A 176 30.33 12.86 8.18
C TRP A 176 30.03 13.39 9.60
N LEU A 177 28.76 13.46 10.00
CA LEU A 177 28.35 13.80 11.35
C LEU A 177 28.51 12.58 12.26
N ASP A 178 29.15 12.76 13.42
CA ASP A 178 29.25 11.70 14.42
C ASP A 178 27.94 11.58 15.20
N ILE A 179 26.97 10.91 14.59
CA ILE A 179 25.63 10.70 15.14
C ILE A 179 25.59 9.75 16.33
N ARG A 180 26.68 9.01 16.62
CA ARG A 180 26.72 8.03 17.72
C ARG A 180 27.52 8.51 18.91
N GLY A 181 28.62 9.23 18.67
CA GLY A 181 29.50 9.75 19.72
C GLY A 181 29.14 11.16 20.19
N ASN A 182 28.33 11.93 19.45
CA ASN A 182 27.99 13.31 19.80
C ASN A 182 26.48 13.56 19.83
N THR A 183 25.99 14.02 20.97
CA THR A 183 24.56 14.32 21.21
C THR A 183 24.01 15.41 20.29
N ILE A 184 24.80 16.43 19.94
CA ILE A 184 24.32 17.53 19.08
C ILE A 184 24.11 17.02 17.66
N HIS A 185 25.07 16.25 17.13
CA HIS A 185 24.96 15.63 15.82
C HIS A 185 23.79 14.64 15.75
N TYR A 186 23.54 13.90 16.84
CA TYR A 186 22.39 13.01 16.96
C TYR A 186 21.04 13.76 16.94
N ILE A 187 20.91 14.89 17.66
CA ILE A 187 19.69 15.69 17.66
C ILE A 187 19.40 16.25 16.26
N ILE A 188 20.45 16.76 15.58
CA ILE A 188 20.33 17.22 14.19
C ILE A 188 19.84 16.07 13.29
N TYR A 189 20.44 14.89 13.42
CA TYR A 189 20.03 13.70 12.68
C TYR A 189 18.55 13.36 12.94
N ILE A 190 18.08 13.32 14.19
CA ILE A 190 16.68 13.01 14.53
C ILE A 190 15.70 14.01 13.87
N VAL A 191 15.99 15.30 13.95
CA VAL A 191 15.10 16.36 13.43
C VAL A 191 14.89 16.21 11.93
N PHE A 192 15.92 15.80 11.18
CA PHE A 192 15.81 15.54 9.75
C PHE A 192 15.32 14.13 9.41
N ALA A 193 15.70 13.12 10.20
CA ALA A 193 15.32 11.73 9.97
C ALA A 193 13.82 11.51 10.21
N LEU A 194 13.23 12.12 11.24
CA LEU A 194 11.81 11.99 11.59
C LEU A 194 10.87 12.26 10.40
N PRO A 195 10.91 13.44 9.75
CA PRO A 195 10.03 13.70 8.61
C PRO A 195 10.32 12.74 7.44
N SER A 196 11.58 12.38 7.21
CA SER A 196 11.94 11.46 6.13
C SER A 196 11.31 10.07 6.31
N HIS A 197 11.35 9.52 7.52
CA HIS A 197 10.72 8.23 7.85
C HIS A 197 9.20 8.29 7.72
N HIS A 198 8.58 9.39 8.14
CA HIS A 198 7.14 9.59 7.95
C HIS A 198 6.74 9.69 6.47
N TYR A 199 7.59 10.31 5.63
CA TYR A 199 7.36 10.32 4.18
C TYR A 199 7.52 8.94 3.55
N SER A 200 8.57 8.17 3.90
CA SER A 200 8.74 6.79 3.43
C SER A 200 7.54 5.90 3.82
N ALA A 201 7.11 5.99 5.09
CA ALA A 201 5.91 5.31 5.58
C ALA A 201 4.64 5.70 4.83
N ALA A 202 4.47 7.00 4.54
CA ALA A 202 3.33 7.49 3.77
C ALA A 202 3.33 6.96 2.33
N PHE A 203 4.49 6.92 1.68
CA PHE A 203 4.66 6.37 0.33
C PHE A 203 4.38 4.87 0.25
N PHE A 204 4.85 4.10 1.24
CA PHE A 204 4.51 2.70 1.39
C PHE A 204 2.99 2.51 1.55
N THR A 205 2.39 3.28 2.46
CA THR A 205 0.94 3.22 2.73
C THR A 205 0.13 3.57 1.50
N LEU A 206 0.50 4.64 0.78
CA LEU A 206 -0.20 5.12 -0.40
C LEU A 206 -0.20 4.07 -1.51
N SER A 207 0.94 3.42 -1.74
CA SER A 207 1.07 2.31 -2.67
C SER A 207 0.13 1.15 -2.33
N GLY A 208 0.03 0.78 -1.04
CA GLY A 208 -0.92 -0.21 -0.54
C GLY A 208 -2.39 0.19 -0.74
N LEU A 209 -2.73 1.45 -0.46
CA LEU A 209 -4.08 2.00 -0.64
C LEU A 209 -4.53 1.95 -2.10
N ILE A 210 -3.66 2.35 -3.03
CA ILE A 210 -3.93 2.33 -4.47
C ILE A 210 -4.23 0.90 -4.92
N MET A 211 -3.37 -0.06 -4.57
CA MET A 211 -3.53 -1.46 -4.95
C MET A 211 -4.84 -2.04 -4.41
N TYR A 212 -5.07 -1.92 -3.09
CA TYR A 212 -6.26 -2.47 -2.45
C TYR A 212 -7.55 -1.85 -3.00
N SER A 213 -7.59 -0.52 -3.10
CA SER A 213 -8.78 0.19 -3.58
C SER A 213 -9.09 -0.16 -5.03
N SER A 214 -8.07 -0.21 -5.90
CA SER A 214 -8.22 -0.58 -7.31
C SER A 214 -8.81 -1.97 -7.47
N ILE A 215 -8.21 -2.96 -6.80
CA ILE A 215 -8.70 -4.35 -6.84
C ILE A 215 -10.14 -4.39 -6.38
N LYS A 216 -10.46 -3.79 -5.23
CA LYS A 216 -11.80 -3.90 -4.66
C LYS A 216 -12.86 -3.18 -5.48
N SER A 217 -12.56 -2.00 -6.05
CA SER A 217 -13.49 -1.30 -6.94
C SER A 217 -13.71 -2.05 -8.25
N ILE A 218 -12.67 -2.66 -8.82
CA ILE A 218 -12.81 -3.51 -10.02
C ILE A 218 -13.65 -4.75 -9.70
N THR A 219 -13.43 -5.40 -8.56
CA THR A 219 -14.28 -6.53 -8.12
C THR A 219 -15.74 -6.11 -7.98
N THR A 220 -16.01 -4.95 -7.40
CA THR A 220 -17.38 -4.43 -7.29
C THR A 220 -17.99 -4.11 -8.64
N LEU A 221 -17.23 -3.59 -9.60
CA LEU A 221 -17.71 -3.42 -10.96
C LEU A 221 -18.11 -4.77 -11.58
N PHE A 222 -17.28 -5.82 -11.43
CA PHE A 222 -17.63 -7.16 -11.90
C PHE A 222 -18.86 -7.76 -11.20
N GLU A 223 -19.03 -7.52 -9.90
CA GLU A 223 -20.23 -7.93 -9.15
C GLU A 223 -21.50 -7.23 -9.68
N VAL A 224 -21.41 -5.93 -9.96
CA VAL A 224 -22.50 -5.14 -10.58
C VAL A 224 -22.84 -5.68 -11.96
N VAL A 225 -21.83 -5.90 -12.81
CA VAL A 225 -22.01 -6.44 -14.17
C VAL A 225 -22.64 -7.83 -14.13
N SER A 226 -22.15 -8.72 -13.28
CA SER A 226 -22.68 -10.08 -13.13
C SER A 226 -24.12 -10.07 -12.64
N THR A 227 -24.46 -9.17 -11.71
CA THR A 227 -25.82 -9.03 -11.19
C THR A 227 -26.77 -8.53 -12.28
N ARG A 228 -26.35 -7.55 -13.10
CA ARG A 228 -27.12 -7.09 -14.26
C ARG A 228 -27.31 -8.17 -15.31
N LEU A 229 -26.26 -8.94 -15.59
CA LEU A 229 -26.32 -10.07 -16.52
C LEU A 229 -27.25 -11.19 -16.02
N ALA A 230 -27.33 -11.42 -14.72
CA ALA A 230 -28.25 -12.39 -14.14
C ALA A 230 -29.72 -11.93 -14.24
N THR A 231 -29.97 -10.62 -14.18
CA THR A 231 -31.30 -10.03 -14.39
C THR A 231 -31.61 -9.80 -15.87
N LEU A 232 -30.68 -10.09 -16.78
CA LEU A 232 -30.80 -9.78 -18.21
C LEU A 232 -31.95 -10.56 -18.90
N HIS A 233 -32.37 -11.69 -18.32
CA HIS A 233 -33.52 -12.46 -18.82
C HIS A 233 -34.86 -11.69 -18.71
N GLU A 234 -34.90 -10.60 -17.94
CA GLU A 234 -36.08 -9.73 -17.82
C GLU A 234 -36.15 -8.65 -18.93
N PHE A 235 -35.11 -8.51 -19.78
CA PHE A 235 -35.01 -7.45 -20.79
C PHE A 235 -35.33 -7.94 -22.21
N SER A 236 -35.78 -7.02 -23.08
CA SER A 236 -36.06 -7.28 -24.50
C SER A 236 -34.76 -7.52 -25.29
N ASN A 237 -34.84 -8.29 -26.39
CA ASN A 237 -33.69 -8.74 -27.19
C ASN A 237 -32.77 -7.59 -27.67
N ASP A 238 -33.33 -6.42 -28.03
CA ASP A 238 -32.55 -5.29 -28.54
C ASP A 238 -31.79 -4.52 -27.43
N GLU A 239 -32.37 -4.42 -26.23
CA GLU A 239 -31.71 -3.83 -25.05
C GLU A 239 -30.59 -4.75 -24.52
N LEU A 240 -30.82 -6.06 -24.59
CA LEU A 240 -29.85 -7.11 -24.25
C LEU A 240 -28.60 -7.04 -25.13
N HIS A 241 -28.77 -6.82 -26.44
CA HIS A 241 -27.65 -6.65 -27.37
C HIS A 241 -26.88 -5.34 -27.11
N GLN A 242 -27.55 -4.25 -26.77
CA GLN A 242 -26.89 -2.98 -26.43
C GLN A 242 -26.12 -3.06 -25.11
N GLU A 243 -26.71 -3.64 -24.06
CA GLU A 243 -26.06 -3.77 -22.76
C GLU A 243 -24.89 -4.77 -22.82
N LEU A 244 -25.04 -5.88 -23.55
CA LEU A 244 -23.94 -6.83 -23.80
C LEU A 244 -22.81 -6.19 -24.62
N ALA A 245 -23.14 -5.41 -25.65
CA ALA A 245 -22.14 -4.68 -26.42
C ALA A 245 -21.43 -3.63 -25.56
N GLU A 246 -22.13 -2.97 -24.64
CA GLU A 246 -21.54 -2.00 -23.73
C GLU A 246 -20.64 -2.67 -22.68
N LEU A 247 -21.06 -3.82 -22.13
CA LEU A 247 -20.25 -4.63 -21.20
C LEU A 247 -19.00 -5.20 -21.86
N VAL A 248 -19.12 -5.72 -23.08
CA VAL A 248 -17.99 -6.18 -23.90
C VAL A 248 -17.07 -5.00 -24.20
N LYS A 249 -17.61 -3.83 -24.54
CA LYS A 249 -16.82 -2.62 -24.78
C LYS A 249 -16.13 -2.12 -23.51
N MET A 250 -16.76 -2.16 -22.35
CA MET A 250 -16.12 -1.84 -21.06
C MET A 250 -15.01 -2.83 -20.70
N HIS A 251 -15.23 -4.12 -20.94
CA HIS A 251 -14.23 -5.15 -20.72
C HIS A 251 -13.05 -4.94 -21.67
N ILE A 252 -13.33 -4.71 -22.96
CA ILE A 252 -12.32 -4.38 -23.97
C ILE A 252 -11.59 -3.08 -23.63
N ASP A 253 -12.26 -2.01 -23.20
CA ASP A 253 -11.64 -0.74 -22.83
C ASP A 253 -10.74 -0.87 -21.60
N SER A 254 -11.15 -1.68 -20.62
CA SER A 254 -10.34 -2.05 -19.45
C SER A 254 -9.11 -2.89 -19.84
N LEU A 255 -9.25 -3.78 -20.81
CA LEU A 255 -8.12 -4.50 -21.42
C LEU A 255 -7.27 -3.61 -22.34
N SER A 256 -7.85 -2.59 -22.99
CA SER A 256 -7.23 -1.81 -24.06
C SER A 256 -6.21 -0.78 -23.57
N CYS A 257 -6.04 -0.61 -22.26
CA CYS A 257 -4.80 -0.05 -21.73
C CYS A 257 -3.66 -1.04 -22.03
N HIS A 258 -3.02 -0.86 -23.20
CA HIS A 258 -1.82 -1.54 -23.69
C HIS A 258 -1.93 -2.97 -24.27
N TRP A 259 -3.04 -3.68 -24.14
CA TRP A 259 -3.15 -5.09 -24.59
C TRP A 259 -2.91 -5.33 -26.09
N ILE A 260 -3.39 -4.43 -26.95
CA ILE A 260 -3.32 -4.60 -28.42
C ILE A 260 -1.88 -4.44 -28.93
N GLN A 261 -1.05 -3.67 -28.23
CA GLN A 261 0.36 -3.44 -28.57
C GLN A 261 1.30 -4.48 -27.95
N MET A 262 0.81 -5.38 -27.11
CA MET A 262 1.64 -6.42 -26.48
C MET A 262 1.95 -7.59 -27.42
N PRO A 263 3.18 -8.15 -27.39
CA PRO A 263 3.53 -9.37 -28.10
C PRO A 263 2.58 -10.52 -27.77
N VAL A 264 2.35 -11.41 -28.74
CA VAL A 264 1.36 -12.50 -28.68
C VAL A 264 1.57 -13.41 -27.48
N ASP A 265 2.82 -13.60 -27.04
CA ASP A 265 3.16 -14.46 -25.90
C ASP A 265 2.75 -13.89 -24.55
N VAL A 266 2.87 -12.57 -24.38
CA VAL A 266 2.43 -11.85 -23.18
C VAL A 266 0.91 -11.83 -23.13
N ARG A 267 0.27 -11.60 -24.29
CA ARG A 267 -1.18 -11.62 -24.46
C ARG A 267 -1.79 -12.96 -24.06
N ARG A 268 -1.17 -14.07 -24.48
CA ARG A 268 -1.65 -15.44 -24.18
C ARG A 268 -1.53 -15.76 -22.68
N LYS A 269 -0.43 -15.35 -22.03
CA LYS A 269 -0.24 -15.52 -20.57
C LYS A 269 -1.21 -14.68 -19.75
N LEU A 270 -1.49 -13.45 -20.20
CA LEU A 270 -2.35 -12.52 -19.49
C LEU A 270 -3.84 -12.83 -19.71
N ALA A 271 -4.22 -13.37 -20.88
CA ALA A 271 -5.53 -13.98 -21.14
C ALA A 271 -5.78 -15.18 -20.22
N PHE A 272 -4.75 -16.01 -20.05
CA PHE A 272 -4.79 -17.13 -19.13
C PHE A 272 -4.97 -16.63 -17.68
N MET A 273 -4.23 -15.61 -17.24
CA MET A 273 -4.41 -15.01 -15.90
C MET A 273 -5.80 -14.39 -15.69
N MET A 274 -6.38 -13.71 -16.69
CA MET A 274 -7.74 -13.17 -16.61
C MET A 274 -8.81 -14.26 -16.54
N ARG A 275 -8.67 -15.32 -17.35
CA ARG A 275 -9.53 -16.51 -17.28
C ARG A 275 -9.41 -17.22 -15.93
N MET A 276 -8.24 -17.17 -15.31
CA MET A 276 -7.98 -17.72 -13.98
C MET A 276 -8.53 -16.83 -12.85
N ALA A 277 -8.62 -15.50 -13.07
CA ALA A 277 -9.20 -14.54 -12.14
C ALA A 277 -10.74 -14.53 -12.16
N GLN A 278 -11.35 -14.86 -13.32
CA GLN A 278 -12.79 -15.06 -13.45
C GLN A 278 -13.27 -16.39 -12.83
N LYS A 279 -12.36 -17.34 -12.60
CA LYS A 279 -12.62 -18.51 -11.74
C LYS A 279 -12.27 -18.11 -10.30
N ARG A 280 -13.19 -18.30 -9.33
CA ARG A 280 -12.82 -18.22 -7.91
C ARG A 280 -11.63 -19.16 -7.67
N LYS A 281 -10.49 -18.62 -7.24
CA LYS A 281 -9.31 -19.43 -6.89
C LYS A 281 -8.82 -19.09 -5.49
N GLY A 282 -8.86 -20.10 -4.63
CA GLY A 282 -8.02 -20.22 -3.44
C GLY A 282 -6.59 -20.62 -3.82
N LEU A 283 -5.69 -20.53 -2.84
CA LEU A 283 -4.26 -20.81 -3.01
C LEU A 283 -4.06 -22.33 -3.07
N THR A 284 -3.59 -22.84 -4.21
CA THR A 284 -3.19 -24.25 -4.32
C THR A 284 -1.69 -24.35 -4.09
N ALA A 285 -1.28 -25.06 -3.04
CA ALA A 285 0.13 -25.36 -2.80
C ALA A 285 0.53 -26.59 -3.64
N ALA A 286 1.39 -26.37 -4.64
CA ALA A 286 2.08 -27.41 -5.40
C ALA A 286 1.21 -28.57 -5.96
N ASN A 287 -0.03 -28.30 -6.38
CA ASN A 287 -0.99 -29.29 -6.92
C ASN A 287 -1.45 -30.43 -5.97
N PHE A 288 -1.08 -30.43 -4.69
CA PHE A 288 -1.52 -31.48 -3.76
C PHE A 288 -2.83 -31.16 -3.05
N TYR A 289 -3.09 -29.90 -2.66
CA TYR A 289 -4.32 -29.51 -1.94
C TYR A 289 -4.74 -28.06 -2.20
N PHE A 290 -6.07 -27.82 -2.25
CA PHE A 290 -6.68 -26.50 -2.35
C PHE A 290 -6.86 -25.89 -0.95
N VAL A 291 -6.22 -24.75 -0.67
CA VAL A 291 -6.27 -24.09 0.63
C VAL A 291 -7.15 -22.83 0.54
N ASP A 292 -8.28 -22.88 1.22
CA ASP A 292 -9.15 -21.72 1.46
C ASP A 292 -8.62 -20.87 2.65
N VAL A 293 -8.97 -19.58 2.72
CA VAL A 293 -8.51 -18.65 3.78
C VAL A 293 -8.84 -19.19 5.17
N GLN A 294 -9.97 -19.87 5.30
CA GLN A 294 -10.42 -20.48 6.55
C GLN A 294 -9.57 -21.71 6.94
N GLN A 295 -9.10 -22.47 5.95
CA GLN A 295 -8.19 -23.59 6.17
C GLN A 295 -6.76 -23.12 6.46
N PHE A 296 -6.30 -22.05 5.82
CA PHE A 296 -5.01 -21.43 6.14
C PHE A 296 -4.96 -20.93 7.59
N ALA A 297 -6.03 -20.30 8.07
CA ALA A 297 -6.15 -19.88 9.46
C ALA A 297 -6.09 -21.08 10.43
N ASN A 298 -6.78 -22.18 10.10
CA ASN A 298 -6.73 -23.42 10.90
C ASN A 298 -5.34 -24.08 10.89
N ILE A 299 -4.63 -24.06 9.77
CA ILE A 299 -3.26 -24.58 9.67
C ILE A 299 -2.32 -23.72 10.51
N ALA A 300 -2.39 -22.39 10.39
CA ALA A 300 -1.58 -21.47 11.20
C ALA A 300 -1.84 -21.63 12.71
N GLN A 301 -3.10 -21.82 13.10
CA GLN A 301 -3.47 -22.07 14.48
C GLN A 301 -2.91 -23.40 15.00
N ARG A 302 -2.97 -24.48 14.20
CA ARG A 302 -2.38 -25.78 14.55
C ARG A 302 -0.86 -25.74 14.63
N SER A 303 -0.19 -25.05 13.71
CA SER A 303 1.25 -24.84 13.75
C SER A 303 1.68 -24.04 14.99
N TYR A 304 0.88 -23.05 15.40
CA TYR A 304 1.11 -22.28 16.62
C TYR A 304 0.90 -23.14 17.88
N SER A 305 -0.11 -24.00 17.91
CA SER A 305 -0.31 -24.96 19.01
C SER A 305 0.83 -25.95 19.14
N ILE A 306 1.34 -26.49 18.03
CA ILE A 306 2.51 -27.39 18.03
C ILE A 306 3.76 -26.66 18.54
N PHE A 307 3.96 -25.41 18.13
CA PHE A 307 5.07 -24.58 18.62
C PHE A 307 5.01 -24.33 20.12
N ILE A 308 3.82 -24.07 20.68
CA ILE A 308 3.64 -23.90 22.13
C ILE A 308 3.98 -25.20 22.87
N VAL A 309 3.49 -26.34 22.40
CA VAL A 309 3.78 -27.64 23.04
C VAL A 309 5.27 -27.98 22.97
N LEU A 310 5.95 -27.69 21.85
CA LEU A 310 7.41 -27.87 21.72
C LEU A 310 8.20 -26.91 22.61
N LYS A 311 7.71 -25.69 22.82
CA LYS A 311 8.30 -24.73 23.75
C LYS A 311 8.21 -25.17 25.21
N ASP A 312 7.18 -25.92 25.58
CA ASP A 312 7.01 -26.41 26.96
C ASP A 312 7.82 -27.69 27.25
N VAL A 313 8.37 -28.34 26.21
CA VAL A 313 9.17 -29.58 26.30
C VAL A 313 10.68 -29.30 26.19
N ILE A 314 11.08 -28.09 25.77
CA ILE A 314 12.47 -27.59 25.72
C ILE A 314 12.69 -26.59 26.84
#